data_AF-A0A2S4A0L4-F1
#
_entry.id   AF-A0A2S4A0L4-F1
#
_cell.length_a   1.000
_cell.length_b   1.000
_cell.length_c   1.000
_cell.angle_alpha   90.00
_cell.angle_beta   90.00
_cell.angle_gamma   90.00
#
_symmetry.space_group_name_H-M   'P 1'
#
loop_
_entity.id
_entity.type
_entity.pdbx_description
1 polymer ?
#
loop_
_entity_poly.entity_id
_entity_poly.type
_entity_poly.pdbx_seq_one_letter_code
_entity_poly.pdbx_strand_id
1 'polypeptide(L)'
;MPVRPSLCLEVDCQHCDVEAYDRLMANWQRLDAEGIDEVEEYACDVVYEHLVASDIAEVFTGGRAKNGLEVKVIPALGLLLGRPMSDLLERIAWFELNGVLILSPTGCLDVAAAVSQENPDPILEYVMAEETKLREYCKNGRTYERSRGQEDRSASPEWEYHYYLKHIKPVHELLRQLCGYRAVSAHERLVAAEAEARRLDLLLAHAIDVLRGSDKRVFATHLEEEHERRRILPHRVRPVPDRPLEPWEIPVIEVPTRRRWGW
;
A
#
# COMPACT_ATOMS: atom_id res chain seq x y z
N MET A 1 20.17 39.31 56.21
CA MET A 1 20.88 39.75 54.99
C MET A 1 22.24 39.05 54.92
N PRO A 2 22.75 38.80 53.72
CA PRO A 2 23.22 37.49 53.28
C PRO A 2 24.68 37.53 52.79
N VAL A 3 25.31 36.37 52.58
CA VAL A 3 26.21 36.19 51.42
C VAL A 3 26.08 34.75 50.93
N ARG A 4 25.46 34.59 49.76
CA ARG A 4 25.58 33.41 48.90
C ARG A 4 27.00 33.41 48.30
N PRO A 5 27.65 32.26 48.09
CA PRO A 5 28.67 32.17 47.06
C PRO A 5 27.95 32.05 45.71
N SER A 6 27.95 33.16 44.98
CA SER A 6 27.63 33.24 43.56
C SER A 6 28.90 33.10 42.73
N LEU A 7 28.78 32.38 41.61
CA LEU A 7 29.62 32.45 40.40
C LEU A 7 31.01 31.79 40.57
N CYS A 8 31.50 30.94 39.68
CA CYS A 8 31.46 31.05 38.23
C CYS A 8 31.26 29.68 37.56
N LEU A 9 30.23 29.54 36.73
CA LEU A 9 30.18 28.56 35.64
C LEU A 9 30.40 29.38 34.36
N GLU A 10 31.64 29.55 33.98
CA GLU A 10 32.02 30.09 32.67
C GLU A 10 33.49 29.72 32.43
N VAL A 11 33.73 28.55 31.84
CA VAL A 11 34.93 28.23 31.06
C VAL A 11 34.55 27.16 30.01
N ASP A 12 34.35 27.62 28.78
CA ASP A 12 34.79 27.03 27.51
C ASP A 12 34.55 25.53 27.23
N CYS A 13 33.45 25.22 26.53
CA CYS A 13 33.20 23.92 25.89
C CYS A 13 33.32 24.02 24.35
N GLN A 14 34.36 24.68 23.83
CA GLN A 14 34.60 24.74 22.38
C GLN A 14 34.90 23.35 21.77
N HIS A 15 35.41 22.40 22.56
CA HIS A 15 35.64 21.01 22.13
C HIS A 15 34.40 20.10 22.27
N CYS A 16 33.50 20.41 23.20
CA CYS A 16 32.26 19.65 23.40
C CYS A 16 31.31 19.79 22.20
N ASP A 17 31.38 20.95 21.53
CA ASP A 17 30.64 21.26 20.31
C ASP A 17 31.22 20.51 19.09
N VAL A 18 32.56 20.38 19.01
CA VAL A 18 33.23 19.65 17.92
C VAL A 18 32.97 18.15 18.02
N GLU A 19 33.08 17.53 19.19
CA GLU A 19 32.81 16.09 19.34
C GLU A 19 31.33 15.72 19.11
N ALA A 20 30.41 16.61 19.48
CA ALA A 20 28.98 16.44 19.20
C ALA A 20 28.70 16.58 17.70
N TYR A 21 29.32 17.58 17.06
CA TYR A 21 29.27 17.76 15.62
C TYR A 21 29.86 16.57 14.86
N ASP A 22 31.04 16.08 15.25
CA ASP A 22 31.69 14.93 14.61
C ASP A 22 30.85 13.66 14.74
N ARG A 23 30.21 13.42 15.89
CA ARG A 23 29.25 12.32 16.08
C ARG A 23 28.02 12.46 15.18
N LEU A 24 27.46 13.67 15.10
CA LEU A 24 26.33 13.96 14.20
C LEU A 24 26.74 13.71 12.74
N MET A 25 27.93 14.16 12.34
CA MET A 25 28.47 13.95 11.00
C MET A 25 28.73 12.48 10.68
N ALA A 26 29.27 11.72 11.64
CA ALA A 26 29.45 10.28 11.50
C ALA A 26 28.11 9.55 11.35
N ASN A 27 27.06 9.98 12.07
CA ASN A 27 25.71 9.43 11.91
C ASN A 27 25.15 9.69 10.52
N TRP A 28 25.31 10.91 10.00
CA TRP A 28 24.90 11.24 8.62
C TRP A 28 25.66 10.42 7.58
N GLN A 29 26.99 10.32 7.70
CA GLN A 29 27.81 9.49 6.80
C GLN A 29 27.40 8.02 6.83
N ARG A 30 26.99 7.51 7.99
CA ARG A 30 26.48 6.14 8.12
C ARG A 30 25.17 5.93 7.37
N LEU A 31 24.25 6.91 7.41
CA LEU A 31 23.00 6.80 6.64
C LEU A 31 23.24 6.95 5.13
N ASP A 32 24.15 7.84 4.73
CA ASP A 32 24.48 8.12 3.33
C ASP A 32 25.28 6.99 2.65
N ALA A 33 25.90 6.11 3.44
CA ALA A 33 26.57 4.91 2.93
C ALA A 33 25.59 3.91 2.30
N GLU A 34 24.31 4.01 2.63
CA GLU A 34 23.24 3.17 2.11
C GLU A 34 22.42 3.98 1.10
N GLY A 35 22.37 3.51 -0.15
CA GLY A 35 21.61 4.15 -1.22
C GLY A 35 20.54 3.22 -1.75
N ILE A 36 19.44 3.82 -2.19
CA ILE A 36 18.40 3.17 -2.98
C ILE A 36 18.47 3.68 -4.42
N ASP A 37 18.01 2.87 -5.36
CA ASP A 37 17.96 3.26 -6.77
C ASP A 37 16.75 4.19 -7.08
N GLU A 38 16.67 4.66 -8.32
CA GLU A 38 15.59 5.55 -8.77
C GLU A 38 14.21 4.87 -8.69
N VAL A 39 14.14 3.56 -8.95
CA VAL A 39 12.87 2.80 -8.93
C VAL A 39 12.37 2.67 -7.49
N GLU A 40 13.27 2.39 -6.56
CA GLU A 40 13.01 2.32 -5.12
C GLU A 40 12.61 3.69 -4.55
N GLU A 41 13.29 4.76 -4.96
CA GLU A 41 12.95 6.15 -4.61
C GLU A 41 11.49 6.47 -5.02
N TYR A 42 11.13 6.25 -6.29
CA TYR A 42 9.77 6.48 -6.76
C TYR A 42 8.73 5.58 -6.08
N ALA A 43 9.06 4.31 -5.80
CA ALA A 43 8.14 3.42 -5.11
C ALA A 43 7.89 3.88 -3.67
N CYS A 44 8.92 4.33 -2.95
CA CYS A 44 8.78 4.94 -1.63
C CYS A 44 7.87 6.17 -1.70
N ASP A 45 8.11 7.10 -2.63
CA ASP A 45 7.31 8.32 -2.77
C ASP A 45 5.81 8.00 -2.91
N VAL A 46 5.46 7.04 -3.77
CA VAL A 46 4.07 6.59 -3.94
C VAL A 46 3.51 6.01 -2.64
N VAL A 47 4.28 5.17 -1.94
CA VAL A 47 3.82 4.56 -0.67
C VAL A 47 3.55 5.62 0.39
N TYR A 48 4.47 6.56 0.59
CA TYR A 48 4.28 7.60 1.59
C TYR A 48 3.16 8.57 1.19
N GLU A 49 3.03 8.95 -0.08
CA GLU A 49 1.93 9.80 -0.55
C GLU A 49 0.54 9.18 -0.29
N HIS A 50 0.41 7.86 -0.46
CA HIS A 50 -0.87 7.18 -0.38
C HIS A 50 -1.22 6.58 0.99
N LEU A 51 -0.23 6.20 1.80
CA LEU A 51 -0.46 5.48 3.07
C LEU A 51 -0.03 6.25 4.31
N VAL A 52 0.86 7.23 4.20
CA VAL A 52 1.47 7.88 5.38
C VAL A 52 1.28 9.39 5.30
N ALA A 53 0.49 9.92 6.23
CA ALA A 53 0.32 11.37 6.31
C ALA A 53 1.65 12.05 6.67
N SER A 54 1.94 13.20 6.03
CA SER A 54 3.23 13.91 6.16
C SER A 54 3.51 14.48 7.56
N ASP A 55 2.49 14.56 8.40
CA ASP A 55 2.59 14.89 9.82
C ASP A 55 3.09 13.70 10.67
N ILE A 56 2.96 12.47 10.19
CA ILE A 56 3.45 11.24 10.84
C ILE A 56 4.90 11.00 10.43
N ALA A 57 5.16 10.93 9.12
CA ALA A 57 6.49 10.73 8.57
C ALA A 57 6.59 11.31 7.15
N GLU A 58 7.80 11.69 6.75
CA GLU A 58 8.06 12.33 5.46
C GLU A 58 9.42 11.89 4.90
N VAL A 59 9.49 11.68 3.58
CA VAL A 59 10.75 11.34 2.90
C VAL A 59 11.62 12.58 2.76
N PHE A 60 12.89 12.46 3.13
CA PHE A 60 13.88 13.52 2.93
C PHE A 60 14.23 13.68 1.45
N THR A 61 13.70 14.72 0.82
CA THR A 61 13.94 15.03 -0.60
C THR A 61 15.25 15.81 -0.85
N GLY A 62 15.96 16.26 0.20
CA GLY A 62 17.22 16.98 0.07
C GLY A 62 18.13 16.88 1.30
N GLY A 63 19.43 17.09 1.10
CA GLY A 63 20.44 17.11 2.17
C GLY A 63 21.35 15.89 2.22
N ARG A 64 21.89 15.59 3.40
CA ARG A 64 22.95 14.58 3.66
C ARG A 64 22.43 13.15 3.94
N ALA A 65 21.13 12.92 3.78
CA ALA A 65 20.50 11.60 3.75
C ALA A 65 19.34 11.63 2.76
N LYS A 66 19.68 11.85 1.48
CA LYS A 66 18.69 11.86 0.41
C LYS A 66 17.93 10.52 0.44
N ASN A 67 16.61 10.58 0.33
CA ASN A 67 15.71 9.43 0.38
C ASN A 67 15.62 8.73 1.76
N GLY A 68 16.17 9.33 2.82
CA GLY A 68 15.93 8.88 4.20
C GLY A 68 14.50 9.19 4.65
N LEU A 69 14.09 8.64 5.80
CA LEU A 69 12.76 8.89 6.38
C LEU A 69 12.86 9.72 7.66
N GLU A 70 12.11 10.80 7.72
CA GLU A 70 11.86 11.58 8.93
C GLU A 70 10.58 11.08 9.61
N VAL A 71 10.68 10.48 10.80
CA VAL A 71 9.51 10.03 11.57
C VAL A 71 9.25 11.00 12.72
N LYS A 72 8.16 11.76 12.58
CA LYS A 72 7.72 12.79 13.53
C LYS A 72 6.87 12.20 14.66
N VAL A 73 6.05 11.18 14.35
CA VAL A 73 5.12 10.55 15.32
C VAL A 73 5.27 9.02 15.31
N ILE A 74 6.22 8.51 16.11
CA ILE A 74 6.54 7.07 16.20
C ILE A 74 5.32 6.19 16.53
N PRO A 75 4.45 6.53 17.51
CA PRO A 75 3.30 5.69 17.85
C PRO A 75 2.27 5.59 16.72
N ALA A 76 2.06 6.67 15.97
CA ALA A 76 1.12 6.69 14.84
C ALA A 76 1.63 5.82 13.68
N LEU A 77 2.93 5.87 13.40
CA LEU A 77 3.56 4.99 12.41
C LEU A 77 3.45 3.51 12.82
N GLY A 78 3.61 3.19 14.12
CA GLY A 78 3.42 1.84 14.64
C GLY A 78 1.99 1.28 14.43
N LEU A 79 0.96 2.15 14.43
CA LEU A 79 -0.41 1.73 14.12
C LEU A 79 -0.57 1.35 12.64
N LEU A 80 0.05 2.13 11.73
CA LEU A 80 0.02 1.83 10.29
C LEU A 80 0.77 0.53 9.96
N LEU A 81 1.82 0.23 10.71
CA LEU A 81 2.61 -0.99 10.57
C LEU A 81 1.95 -2.25 11.18
N GLY A 82 0.93 -2.09 12.03
CA GLY A 82 0.35 -3.19 12.81
C GLY A 82 1.29 -3.78 13.87
N ARG A 83 2.48 -3.19 14.08
CA ARG A 83 3.54 -3.67 14.98
C ARG A 83 4.41 -2.51 15.50
N PRO A 84 5.10 -2.66 16.64
CA PRO A 84 5.94 -1.58 17.16
C PRO A 84 7.15 -1.31 16.26
N MET A 85 7.53 -0.03 16.14
CA MET A 85 8.71 0.40 15.36
C MET A 85 10.02 -0.23 15.83
N SER A 86 10.11 -0.62 17.11
CA SER A 86 11.30 -1.28 17.69
C SER A 86 11.75 -2.49 16.87
N ASP A 87 10.80 -3.26 16.33
CA ASP A 87 11.09 -4.50 15.59
C ASP A 87 11.86 -4.25 14.29
N LEU A 88 11.66 -3.06 13.69
CA LEU A 88 12.34 -2.61 12.48
C LEU A 88 13.67 -1.93 12.82
N LEU A 89 13.71 -1.14 13.89
CA LEU A 89 14.89 -0.37 14.30
C LEU A 89 16.08 -1.23 14.72
N GLU A 90 15.89 -2.51 15.04
CA GLU A 90 16.98 -3.45 15.30
C GLU A 90 17.82 -3.77 14.04
N ARG A 91 17.26 -3.55 12.85
CA ARG A 91 17.86 -3.98 11.56
C ARG A 91 18.27 -2.82 10.67
N ILE A 92 17.76 -1.63 10.97
CA ILE A 92 17.88 -0.43 10.14
C ILE A 92 18.90 0.52 10.77
N ALA A 93 19.68 1.23 9.95
CA ALA A 93 20.48 2.34 10.44
C ALA A 93 19.59 3.56 10.73
N TRP A 94 19.63 4.05 11.97
CA TRP A 94 18.86 5.21 12.40
C TRP A 94 19.61 6.02 13.45
N PHE A 95 19.19 7.27 13.64
CA PHE A 95 19.54 8.08 14.81
C PHE A 95 18.45 9.10 15.11
N GLU A 96 18.52 9.71 16.29
CA GLU A 96 17.58 10.75 16.71
C GLU A 96 18.22 12.14 16.58
N LEU A 97 17.47 13.08 16.03
CA LEU A 97 17.88 14.48 15.90
C LEU A 97 16.70 15.38 16.30
N ASN A 98 16.90 16.23 17.31
CA ASN A 98 15.89 17.19 17.78
C ASN A 98 14.52 16.55 18.12
N GLY A 99 14.51 15.33 18.66
CA GLY A 99 13.28 14.61 19.01
C GLY A 99 12.58 13.92 17.84
N VAL A 100 13.23 13.89 16.67
CA VAL A 100 12.73 13.25 15.45
C VAL A 100 13.64 12.09 15.09
N LEU A 101 13.03 10.98 14.68
CA LEU A 101 13.75 9.78 14.30
C LEU A 101 14.08 9.82 12.80
N ILE A 102 15.36 9.66 12.47
CA ILE A 102 15.86 9.69 11.10
C ILE A 102 16.36 8.30 10.72
N LEU A 103 15.80 7.75 9.65
CA LEU A 103 16.16 6.43 9.11
C LEU A 103 17.01 6.55 7.84
N SER A 104 17.83 5.54 7.57
CA SER A 104 18.55 5.40 6.29
C SER A 104 17.58 5.21 5.12
N PRO A 105 18.04 5.40 3.87
CA PRO A 105 17.22 5.15 2.68
C PRO A 105 16.71 3.70 2.56
N THR A 106 17.52 2.72 2.94
CA THR A 106 17.08 1.31 3.00
C THR A 106 16.01 1.12 4.09
N GLY A 107 16.17 1.79 5.23
CA GLY A 107 15.16 1.83 6.28
C GLY A 107 13.85 2.44 5.84
N CYS A 108 13.90 3.48 5.01
CA CYS A 108 12.74 4.09 4.37
C CYS A 108 12.00 3.06 3.50
N LEU A 109 12.73 2.27 2.71
CA LEU A 109 12.17 1.19 1.90
C LEU A 109 11.59 0.05 2.75
N ASP A 110 12.26 -0.37 3.82
CA ASP A 110 11.77 -1.40 4.75
C ASP A 110 10.47 -1.00 5.45
N VAL A 111 10.37 0.27 5.86
CA VAL A 111 9.14 0.83 6.43
C VAL A 111 8.04 0.89 5.37
N ALA A 112 8.34 1.36 4.15
CA ALA A 112 7.39 1.38 3.04
C ALA A 112 6.87 -0.03 2.71
N ALA A 113 7.75 -1.04 2.67
CA ALA A 113 7.39 -2.43 2.48
C ALA A 113 6.42 -2.91 3.57
N ALA A 114 6.76 -2.65 4.83
CA ALA A 114 5.96 -3.10 5.97
C ALA A 114 4.57 -2.43 6.01
N VAL A 115 4.48 -1.12 5.75
CA VAL A 115 3.19 -0.41 5.71
C VAL A 115 2.34 -0.91 4.53
N SER A 116 2.95 -1.14 3.37
CA SER A 116 2.26 -1.65 2.18
C SER A 116 1.73 -3.07 2.35
N GLN A 117 2.41 -3.92 3.12
CA GLN A 117 1.91 -5.28 3.41
C GLN A 117 0.68 -5.26 4.31
N GLU A 118 0.64 -4.34 5.29
CA GLU A 118 -0.49 -4.21 6.20
C GLU A 118 -1.69 -3.54 5.52
N ASN A 119 -1.44 -2.57 4.64
CA ASN A 119 -2.47 -1.77 3.96
C ASN A 119 -2.27 -1.76 2.43
N PRO A 120 -2.44 -2.90 1.73
CA PRO A 120 -2.10 -3.02 0.32
C PRO A 120 -3.09 -2.32 -0.62
N ASP A 121 -4.37 -2.23 -0.23
CA ASP A 121 -5.45 -1.82 -1.15
C ASP A 121 -5.23 -0.45 -1.81
N PRO A 122 -4.86 0.64 -1.10
CA PRO A 122 -4.66 1.95 -1.73
C PRO A 122 -3.55 1.96 -2.78
N ILE A 123 -2.49 1.18 -2.58
CA ILE A 123 -1.37 1.07 -3.53
C ILE A 123 -1.78 0.27 -4.75
N LEU A 124 -2.48 -0.85 -4.57
CA LEU A 124 -2.96 -1.67 -5.69
C LEU A 124 -3.98 -0.91 -6.54
N GLU A 125 -4.88 -0.15 -5.90
CA GLU A 125 -5.82 0.74 -6.60
C GLU A 125 -5.09 1.83 -7.39
N TYR A 126 -4.06 2.45 -6.80
CA TYR A 126 -3.21 3.42 -7.51
C TYR A 126 -2.58 2.81 -8.76
N VAL A 127 -1.90 1.67 -8.62
CA VAL A 127 -1.21 0.99 -9.74
C VAL A 127 -2.21 0.67 -10.85
N MET A 128 -3.38 0.12 -10.51
CA MET A 128 -4.42 -0.18 -11.50
C MET A 128 -4.96 1.06 -12.23
N ALA A 129 -5.21 2.14 -11.48
CA ALA A 129 -5.70 3.39 -12.05
C ALA A 129 -4.64 4.02 -12.97
N GLU A 130 -3.38 3.98 -12.59
CA GLU A 130 -2.28 4.51 -13.36
C GLU A 130 -2.02 3.69 -14.63
N GLU A 131 -1.99 2.36 -14.55
CA GLU A 131 -1.85 1.48 -15.70
C GLU A 131 -2.99 1.66 -16.71
N THR A 132 -4.21 1.90 -16.22
CA THR A 132 -5.34 2.20 -17.10
C THR A 132 -5.13 3.50 -17.88
N LYS A 133 -4.62 4.55 -17.24
CA LYS A 133 -4.27 5.83 -17.89
C LYS A 133 -3.14 5.64 -18.90
N LEU A 134 -2.06 4.97 -18.49
CA LEU A 134 -0.88 4.72 -19.32
C LEU A 134 -1.21 3.86 -20.53
N ARG A 135 -2.13 2.90 -20.39
CA ARG A 135 -2.63 2.10 -21.51
C ARG A 135 -3.32 2.95 -22.57
N GLU A 136 -4.07 3.98 -22.18
CA GLU A 136 -4.65 4.92 -23.14
C GLU A 136 -3.58 5.81 -23.80
N TYR A 137 -2.56 6.25 -23.05
CA TYR A 137 -1.43 6.99 -23.62
C TYR A 137 -0.62 6.14 -24.60
N CYS A 138 -0.40 4.86 -24.31
CA CYS A 138 0.30 3.94 -25.22
C CYS A 138 -0.49 3.64 -26.50
N LYS A 139 -1.82 3.87 -26.54
CA LYS A 139 -2.64 3.71 -27.74
C LYS A 139 -2.70 4.99 -28.58
N ASN A 140 -2.89 6.12 -27.91
CA ASN A 140 -3.28 7.37 -28.56
C ASN A 140 -2.17 8.43 -28.56
N GLY A 141 -1.07 8.19 -27.86
CA GLY A 141 -0.09 9.20 -27.51
C GLY A 141 -0.60 10.09 -26.36
N ARG A 142 0.20 11.09 -25.99
CA ARG A 142 -0.16 12.06 -24.95
C ARG A 142 0.19 13.46 -25.40
N THR A 143 -0.75 14.39 -25.23
CA THR A 143 -0.49 15.83 -25.34
C THR A 143 -0.19 16.40 -23.98
N TYR A 144 0.85 17.22 -23.92
CA TYR A 144 1.29 17.93 -22.73
C TYR A 144 0.92 19.40 -22.91
N GLU A 145 -0.06 19.86 -22.14
CA GLU A 145 -0.36 21.28 -22.02
C GLU A 145 0.85 21.98 -21.39
N ARG A 146 1.39 22.98 -22.06
CA ARG A 146 2.46 23.81 -21.50
C ARG A 146 1.90 25.08 -20.88
N SER A 147 2.64 25.61 -19.90
CA SER A 147 2.35 26.93 -19.31
C SER A 147 2.38 28.03 -20.38
N ARG A 148 1.62 29.11 -20.14
CA ARG A 148 1.27 30.19 -21.09
C ARG A 148 2.40 30.55 -22.07
N GLY A 149 2.18 30.27 -23.36
CA GLY A 149 2.96 30.81 -24.48
C GLY A 149 3.88 29.84 -25.21
N GLN A 150 3.94 28.56 -24.83
CA GLN A 150 4.63 27.52 -25.61
C GLN A 150 3.64 26.62 -26.35
N GLU A 151 4.03 26.16 -27.53
CA GLU A 151 3.29 25.15 -28.30
C GLU A 151 3.20 23.83 -27.50
N ASP A 152 2.02 23.21 -27.57
CA ASP A 152 1.76 21.91 -26.97
C ASP A 152 2.74 20.88 -27.55
N ARG A 153 3.33 20.07 -26.66
CA ARG A 153 4.14 18.92 -27.07
C ARG A 153 3.25 17.69 -27.09
N SER A 154 3.33 16.91 -28.16
CA SER A 154 2.75 15.57 -28.19
C SER A 154 3.86 14.53 -28.13
N ALA A 155 3.65 13.48 -27.34
CA ALA A 155 4.42 12.25 -27.41
C ALA A 155 3.66 11.22 -28.25
N SER A 156 4.41 10.47 -29.05
CA SER A 156 3.82 9.41 -29.86
C SER A 156 3.45 8.21 -28.99
N PRO A 157 2.49 7.37 -29.43
CA PRO A 157 2.15 6.12 -28.74
C PRO A 157 3.37 5.22 -28.50
N GLU A 158 4.30 5.13 -29.46
CA GLU A 158 5.51 4.30 -29.35
C GLU A 158 6.47 4.82 -28.28
N TRP A 159 6.61 6.15 -28.19
CA TRP A 159 7.44 6.77 -27.15
C TRP A 159 6.85 6.51 -25.76
N GLU A 160 5.54 6.70 -25.57
CA GLU A 160 4.85 6.42 -24.31
C GLU A 160 5.00 4.95 -23.89
N TYR A 161 4.89 4.02 -24.84
CA TYR A 161 5.11 2.60 -24.58
C TYR A 161 6.56 2.29 -24.15
N HIS A 162 7.55 2.86 -24.85
CA HIS A 162 8.96 2.70 -24.46
C HIS A 162 9.26 3.32 -23.09
N TYR A 163 8.69 4.49 -22.80
CA TYR A 163 8.83 5.16 -21.53
C TYR A 163 8.22 4.33 -20.39
N TYR A 164 7.00 3.82 -20.58
CA TYR A 164 6.34 2.92 -19.63
C TYR A 164 7.21 1.71 -19.32
N LEU A 165 7.70 0.99 -20.32
CA LEU A 165 8.51 -0.22 -20.12
C LEU A 165 9.80 0.06 -19.36
N LYS A 166 10.43 1.22 -19.59
CA LYS A 166 11.74 1.55 -19.03
C LYS A 166 11.66 2.14 -17.63
N HIS A 167 10.69 3.01 -17.37
CA HIS A 167 10.66 3.84 -16.17
C HIS A 167 9.51 3.49 -15.23
N ILE A 168 8.33 3.20 -15.76
CA ILE A 168 7.12 3.06 -14.93
C ILE A 168 6.86 1.60 -14.53
N LYS A 169 7.01 0.67 -15.48
CA LYS A 169 6.80 -0.75 -15.24
C LYS A 169 7.65 -1.28 -14.07
N PRO A 170 8.96 -0.98 -13.96
CA PRO A 170 9.75 -1.42 -12.82
C PRO A 170 9.18 -0.96 -11.47
N VAL A 171 8.71 0.29 -11.39
CA VAL A 171 8.09 0.85 -10.17
C VAL A 171 6.80 0.12 -9.83
N HIS A 172 5.93 -0.12 -10.83
CA HIS A 172 4.67 -0.86 -10.62
C HIS A 172 4.89 -2.29 -10.14
N GLU A 173 5.87 -2.99 -10.70
CA GLU A 173 6.20 -4.35 -10.24
C GLU A 173 6.80 -4.34 -8.83
N LEU A 174 7.62 -3.34 -8.49
CA LEU A 174 8.15 -3.17 -7.14
C LEU A 174 7.02 -2.90 -6.14
N LEU A 175 6.09 -1.98 -6.44
CA LEU A 175 4.92 -1.70 -5.59
C LEU A 175 4.07 -2.95 -5.32
N ARG A 176 3.86 -3.79 -6.34
CA ARG A 176 3.20 -5.11 -6.16
C ARG A 176 4.01 -6.03 -5.27
N GLN A 177 5.33 -6.08 -5.45
CA GLN A 177 6.21 -6.87 -4.59
C GLN A 177 6.14 -6.42 -3.13
N LEU A 178 6.13 -5.11 -2.88
CA LEU A 178 6.03 -4.54 -1.53
C LEU A 178 4.71 -4.93 -0.87
N CYS A 179 3.58 -4.89 -1.57
CA CYS A 179 2.28 -5.34 -1.06
C CYS A 179 2.22 -6.84 -0.73
N GLY A 180 3.09 -7.65 -1.34
CA GLY A 180 3.18 -9.08 -1.15
C GLY A 180 2.21 -9.90 -2.02
N TYR A 181 2.66 -11.10 -2.39
CA TYR A 181 1.98 -11.96 -3.37
C TYR A 181 0.51 -12.28 -3.03
N ARG A 182 0.20 -12.52 -1.76
CA ARG A 182 -1.16 -12.89 -1.34
C ARG A 182 -2.14 -11.75 -1.56
N ALA A 183 -1.76 -10.52 -1.19
CA ALA A 183 -2.59 -9.34 -1.37
C ALA A 183 -2.82 -9.05 -2.85
N VAL A 184 -1.73 -9.01 -3.65
CA VAL A 184 -1.79 -8.83 -5.10
C VAL A 184 -2.70 -9.87 -5.76
N SER A 185 -2.50 -11.16 -5.48
CA SER A 185 -3.30 -12.22 -6.09
C SER A 185 -4.77 -12.16 -5.68
N ALA A 186 -5.08 -11.79 -4.44
CA ALA A 186 -6.45 -11.62 -3.98
C ALA A 186 -7.13 -10.44 -4.69
N HIS A 187 -6.44 -9.30 -4.79
CA HIS A 187 -6.92 -8.10 -5.46
C HIS A 187 -7.15 -8.34 -6.96
N GLU A 188 -6.18 -8.91 -7.67
CA GLU A 188 -6.31 -9.24 -9.09
C GLU A 188 -7.48 -10.21 -9.36
N ARG A 189 -7.67 -11.22 -8.51
CA ARG A 189 -8.81 -12.15 -8.63
C ARG A 189 -10.13 -11.46 -8.39
N LEU A 190 -10.21 -10.57 -7.40
CA LEU A 190 -11.42 -9.80 -7.12
C LEU A 190 -11.77 -8.94 -8.33
N VAL A 191 -10.81 -8.17 -8.85
CA VAL A 191 -11.03 -7.29 -9.99
C VAL A 191 -11.38 -8.07 -11.26
N ALA A 192 -10.71 -9.21 -11.50
CA ALA A 192 -11.06 -10.08 -12.63
C ALA A 192 -12.48 -10.65 -12.50
N ALA A 193 -12.88 -11.07 -11.30
CA ALA A 193 -14.23 -11.57 -11.04
C ALA A 193 -15.29 -10.46 -11.24
N GLU A 194 -15.03 -9.24 -10.78
CA GLU A 194 -15.91 -8.09 -10.99
C GLU A 194 -16.03 -7.70 -12.45
N ALA A 195 -14.91 -7.67 -13.18
CA ALA A 195 -14.88 -7.38 -14.60
C ALA A 195 -15.66 -8.42 -15.42
N GLU A 196 -15.50 -9.70 -15.11
CA GLU A 196 -16.24 -10.78 -15.77
C GLU A 196 -17.73 -10.75 -15.42
N ALA A 197 -18.09 -10.52 -14.15
CA ALA A 197 -19.48 -10.34 -13.75
C ALA A 197 -20.15 -9.21 -14.53
N ARG A 198 -19.47 -8.05 -14.64
CA ARG A 198 -19.95 -6.92 -15.45
C ARG A 198 -20.08 -7.28 -16.92
N ARG A 199 -19.12 -8.01 -17.49
CA ARG A 199 -19.17 -8.47 -18.90
C ARG A 199 -20.39 -9.37 -19.14
N LEU A 200 -20.67 -10.31 -18.23
CA LEU A 200 -21.81 -11.20 -18.30
C LEU A 200 -23.14 -10.47 -18.15
N ASP A 201 -23.24 -9.49 -17.24
CA ASP A 201 -24.42 -8.66 -17.06
C ASP A 201 -24.74 -7.86 -18.35
N LEU A 202 -23.73 -7.26 -18.98
CA LEU A 202 -23.89 -6.55 -20.26
C LEU A 202 -24.31 -7.48 -21.40
N LEU A 203 -23.72 -8.67 -21.48
CA LEU A 203 -24.09 -9.66 -22.49
C LEU A 203 -25.52 -10.17 -22.31
N LEU A 204 -25.94 -10.40 -21.05
CA LEU A 204 -27.31 -10.81 -20.75
C LEU A 204 -28.31 -9.70 -21.09
N ALA A 205 -28.03 -8.45 -20.72
CA ALA A 205 -28.86 -7.31 -21.07
C ALA A 205 -29.04 -7.20 -22.60
N HIS A 206 -27.94 -7.33 -23.35
CA HIS A 206 -27.99 -7.33 -24.81
C HIS A 206 -28.83 -8.49 -25.37
N ALA A 207 -28.69 -9.71 -24.82
CA ALA A 207 -29.48 -10.87 -25.23
C ALA A 207 -30.99 -10.68 -24.95
N ILE A 208 -31.34 -10.10 -23.80
CA ILE A 208 -32.73 -9.77 -23.43
C ILE A 208 -33.32 -8.76 -24.42
N ASP A 209 -32.56 -7.74 -24.80
CA ASP A 209 -33.02 -6.74 -25.77
C ASP A 209 -33.26 -7.33 -27.17
N VAL A 210 -32.39 -8.23 -27.64
CA VAL A 210 -32.60 -8.97 -28.89
C VAL A 210 -33.85 -9.86 -28.82
N LEU A 211 -34.13 -10.50 -27.68
CA LEU A 211 -35.33 -11.30 -27.48
C LEU A 211 -36.62 -10.45 -27.48
N ARG A 212 -36.58 -9.25 -26.89
CA ARG A 212 -37.70 -8.29 -26.94
C ARG A 212 -38.01 -7.85 -28.36
N GLY A 213 -36.98 -7.72 -29.21
CA GLY A 213 -37.10 -7.37 -30.63
C GLY A 213 -37.60 -8.49 -31.54
N SER A 214 -37.57 -9.75 -31.10
CA SER A 214 -37.92 -10.95 -31.91
C SER A 214 -39.26 -11.59 -31.51
N ASP A 215 -40.21 -10.79 -31.01
CA ASP A 215 -41.53 -11.20 -30.50
C ASP A 215 -41.53 -12.20 -29.32
N LYS A 216 -40.37 -12.51 -28.75
CA LYS A 216 -40.21 -13.37 -27.56
C LYS A 216 -40.28 -12.59 -26.25
N ARG A 217 -41.17 -11.59 -26.16
CA ARG A 217 -41.25 -10.67 -25.01
C ARG A 217 -41.47 -11.37 -23.67
N VAL A 218 -42.37 -12.35 -23.63
CA VAL A 218 -42.66 -13.13 -22.40
C VAL A 218 -41.40 -13.84 -21.87
N PHE A 219 -40.60 -14.41 -22.78
CA PHE A 219 -39.36 -15.09 -22.41
C PHE A 219 -38.29 -14.11 -21.95
N ALA A 220 -38.20 -12.93 -22.57
CA ALA A 220 -37.30 -11.86 -22.16
C ALA A 220 -37.61 -11.36 -20.73
N THR A 221 -38.88 -11.11 -20.41
CA THR A 221 -39.32 -10.72 -19.07
C THR A 221 -39.00 -11.79 -18.02
N HIS A 222 -39.25 -13.06 -18.33
CA HIS A 222 -38.93 -14.16 -17.42
C HIS A 222 -37.43 -14.26 -17.11
N LEU A 223 -36.56 -14.08 -18.11
CA LEU A 223 -35.11 -14.10 -17.92
C LEU A 223 -34.60 -12.93 -17.06
N GLU A 224 -35.16 -11.74 -17.26
CA GLU A 224 -34.84 -10.55 -16.46
C GLU A 224 -35.22 -10.74 -14.99
N GLU A 225 -36.43 -11.26 -14.72
CA GLU A 225 -36.90 -11.57 -13.37
C GLU A 225 -36.04 -12.64 -12.68
N GLU A 226 -35.72 -13.73 -13.38
CA GLU A 226 -34.88 -14.79 -12.82
C GLU A 226 -33.45 -14.31 -12.55
N HIS A 227 -32.89 -13.44 -13.40
CA HIS A 227 -31.58 -12.83 -13.17
C HIS A 227 -31.58 -11.98 -11.90
N GLU A 228 -32.53 -11.06 -11.74
CA GLU A 228 -32.60 -10.20 -10.55
C GLU A 228 -32.84 -11.03 -9.27
N ARG A 229 -33.74 -12.01 -9.35
CA ARG A 229 -34.04 -12.91 -8.24
C ARG A 229 -32.84 -13.72 -7.79
N ARG A 230 -32.02 -14.23 -8.72
CA ARG A 230 -30.87 -15.10 -8.43
C ARG A 230 -29.52 -14.37 -8.41
N ARG A 231 -29.53 -13.04 -8.51
CA ARG A 231 -28.32 -12.23 -8.47
C ARG A 231 -27.49 -12.54 -7.23
N ILE A 232 -26.21 -12.82 -7.43
CA ILE A 232 -25.28 -13.10 -6.34
C ILE A 232 -24.87 -11.76 -5.73
N LEU A 233 -25.27 -11.52 -4.49
CA LEU A 233 -24.97 -10.30 -3.73
C LEU A 233 -24.16 -10.66 -2.49
N PRO A 234 -23.34 -9.73 -1.92
CA PRO A 234 -22.51 -10.03 -0.76
C PRO A 234 -23.28 -10.66 0.42
N HIS A 235 -24.50 -10.21 0.69
CA HIS A 235 -25.34 -10.76 1.76
C HIS A 235 -25.93 -12.14 1.45
N ARG A 236 -25.98 -12.56 0.18
CA ARG A 236 -26.45 -13.89 -0.26
C ARG A 236 -25.33 -14.93 -0.29
N VAL A 237 -24.07 -14.49 -0.41
CA VAL A 237 -22.89 -15.38 -0.38
C VAL A 237 -22.48 -15.72 1.04
N ARG A 238 -22.73 -14.83 2.01
CA ARG A 238 -22.42 -15.09 3.41
C ARG A 238 -23.16 -16.35 3.87
N PRO A 239 -22.48 -17.33 4.48
CA PRO A 239 -23.16 -18.48 5.04
C PRO A 239 -24.16 -17.99 6.07
N VAL A 240 -25.43 -18.32 5.86
CA VAL A 240 -26.47 -18.06 6.85
C VAL A 240 -26.28 -19.10 7.94
N PRO A 241 -25.98 -18.71 9.19
CA PRO A 241 -25.86 -19.67 10.27
C PRO A 241 -27.19 -20.40 10.42
N ASP A 242 -27.15 -21.74 10.38
CA ASP A 242 -28.32 -22.54 10.69
C ASP A 242 -28.73 -22.34 12.16
N ARG A 243 -30.01 -22.59 12.46
CA ARG A 243 -30.46 -22.63 13.85
C ARG A 243 -29.68 -23.71 14.61
N PRO A 244 -29.47 -23.55 15.92
CA PRO A 244 -28.96 -24.64 16.75
C PRO A 244 -29.78 -25.91 16.54
N LEU A 245 -29.10 -27.04 16.36
CA LEU A 245 -29.74 -28.35 16.36
C LEU A 245 -30.32 -28.62 17.74
N GLU A 246 -31.53 -29.17 17.77
CA GLU A 246 -32.13 -29.63 19.01
C GLU A 246 -31.38 -30.89 19.50
N PRO A 247 -31.32 -31.18 20.82
CA PRO A 247 -30.52 -32.28 21.36
C PRO A 247 -30.80 -33.66 20.73
N TRP A 248 -31.99 -33.87 20.17
CA TRP A 248 -32.39 -35.09 19.47
C TRP A 248 -32.00 -35.13 17.98
N GLU A 249 -31.64 -33.99 17.38
CA GLU A 249 -31.15 -33.89 16.00
C GLU A 249 -29.63 -34.12 15.92
N ILE A 250 -28.93 -34.05 17.06
CA ILE A 250 -27.48 -34.27 17.14
C ILE A 250 -27.20 -35.79 17.07
N PRO A 251 -26.43 -36.28 16.09
CA PRO A 251 -26.11 -37.70 16.02
C PRO A 251 -25.30 -38.13 17.23
N VAL A 252 -25.72 -39.23 17.87
CA VAL A 252 -24.98 -39.85 18.98
C VAL A 252 -23.72 -40.49 18.43
N ILE A 253 -22.56 -39.89 18.72
CA ILE A 253 -21.26 -40.48 18.42
C ILE A 253 -20.85 -41.36 19.60
N GLU A 254 -20.95 -42.68 19.44
CA GLU A 254 -20.44 -43.63 20.43
C GLU A 254 -18.91 -43.69 20.34
N VAL A 255 -18.23 -43.08 21.31
CA VAL A 255 -16.77 -43.20 21.44
C VAL A 255 -16.47 -44.36 22.38
N PRO A 256 -15.89 -45.49 21.89
CA PRO A 256 -15.54 -46.60 22.75
C PRO A 256 -14.45 -46.16 23.73
N THR A 257 -14.82 -45.99 24.99
CA THR A 257 -13.87 -45.72 26.06
C THR A 257 -13.19 -47.03 26.45
N ARG A 258 -11.86 -47.06 26.34
CA ARG A 258 -11.06 -48.20 26.82
C ARG A 258 -11.25 -48.26 28.34
N ARG A 259 -12.03 -49.22 28.84
CA ARG A 259 -12.15 -49.49 30.29
C ARG A 259 -10.74 -49.75 30.81
N ARG A 260 -10.16 -48.79 31.54
CA ARG A 260 -9.03 -49.08 32.42
C ARG A 260 -9.57 -50.00 33.51
N TRP A 261 -9.38 -51.30 33.33
CA TRP A 261 -9.44 -52.23 34.44
C TRP A 261 -8.24 -51.91 35.33
N GLY A 262 -8.54 -51.57 36.58
CA GLY A 262 -7.56 -51.09 37.54
C GLY A 262 -6.45 -52.10 37.80
N TRP A 263 -5.26 -51.56 38.06
CA TRP A 263 -4.44 -51.78 39.24
C TRP A 263 -3.73 -50.46 39.55
#